data_AF-H2Y512-F1
#
_entry.id   AF-H2Y512-F1
#
_cell.length_a   1.000
_cell.length_b   1.000
_cell.length_c   1.000
_cell.angle_alpha   90.00
_cell.angle_beta   90.00
_cell.angle_gamma   90.00
#
_symmetry.space_group_name_H-M   'P 1'
#
loop_
_entity.id
_entity.type
_entity.pdbx_description
1 polymer ?
#
loop_
_entity_poly.entity_id
_entity_poly.type
_entity_poly.pdbx_seq_one_letter_code
_entity_poly.pdbx_strand_id
1 'polypeptide(L)'
;MLGLGTMLRSFLARKIGNARLFSVSALCSGGPVIKVEPNPGIADKKVRICVEGLPAASDVTLHARTQVTEKCFYESFAQYRVPTSGILDLEKEASIEGTYTGVKPMGLLWSMDGKADREEDIIRLIHRDVTTPQYINLKVHTGPINGVTHNDAIAETTIQRLFMGPGVRRFDVRENGLVATLFLPPGNGPFPGVITLFGGYPGIAEFKAALLATNGFAALGLAYYGTEHLTPNFAQTLDMEYFENAVKFLTSHESV
;
A
#
# COMPACT_ATOMS: atom_id res chain seq x y z
N MET A 1 85.02 -28.11 -26.89
CA MET A 1 85.09 -29.56 -26.58
C MET A 1 83.69 -29.97 -26.13
N LEU A 2 82.89 -30.57 -27.02
CA LEU A 2 82.64 -32.03 -27.10
C LEU A 2 81.95 -32.56 -25.83
N GLY A 3 80.77 -33.20 -25.83
CA GLY A 3 79.89 -33.73 -26.88
C GLY A 3 78.45 -33.88 -26.34
N LEU A 4 77.42 -33.78 -27.18
CA LEU A 4 76.64 -34.91 -27.74
C LEU A 4 76.31 -36.06 -26.77
N GLY A 5 75.01 -36.31 -26.57
CA GLY A 5 74.47 -37.48 -25.87
C GLY A 5 72.94 -37.55 -25.91
N THR A 6 72.41 -38.00 -27.04
CA THR A 6 71.01 -38.29 -27.37
C THR A 6 70.41 -39.38 -26.48
N MET A 7 69.13 -39.27 -26.07
CA MET A 7 68.19 -40.40 -26.18
C MET A 7 66.72 -39.98 -26.03
N LEU A 8 65.88 -40.79 -26.66
CA LEU A 8 64.54 -40.55 -27.19
C LEU A 8 63.50 -41.37 -26.40
N ARG A 9 62.22 -40.97 -26.51
CA ARG A 9 60.97 -41.70 -26.19
C ARG A 9 60.54 -41.61 -24.71
N SER A 10 59.28 -41.41 -24.34
CA SER A 10 58.03 -41.88 -24.96
C SER A 10 56.83 -41.03 -24.53
N PHE A 11 55.77 -41.12 -25.36
CA PHE A 11 54.44 -40.58 -25.18
C PHE A 11 53.74 -41.09 -23.91
N LEU A 12 53.01 -40.21 -23.22
CA LEU A 12 51.72 -40.57 -22.62
C LEU A 12 50.80 -39.34 -22.56
N ALA A 13 49.69 -39.45 -23.28
CA ALA A 13 48.62 -38.47 -23.36
C ALA A 13 47.99 -38.23 -21.97
N ARG A 14 47.98 -36.98 -21.52
CA ARG A 14 47.26 -36.58 -20.31
C ARG A 14 45.85 -36.14 -20.70
N LYS A 15 44.87 -36.93 -20.25
CA LYS A 15 43.43 -36.67 -20.35
C LYS A 15 43.10 -35.22 -20.03
N ILE A 16 42.39 -34.57 -20.96
CA ILE A 16 41.61 -33.35 -20.72
C ILE A 16 40.50 -33.76 -19.75
N GLY A 17 40.68 -33.43 -18.47
CA GLY A 17 39.64 -33.57 -17.46
C GLY A 17 38.67 -32.41 -17.59
N ASN A 18 37.39 -32.73 -17.76
CA ASN A 18 36.26 -31.80 -17.77
C ASN A 18 36.40 -30.72 -16.70
N ALA A 19 36.66 -29.48 -17.13
CA ALA A 19 36.39 -28.32 -16.31
C ALA A 19 34.88 -28.27 -16.09
N ARG A 20 34.43 -28.71 -14.91
CA ARG A 20 33.10 -28.35 -14.43
C ARG A 20 33.09 -26.82 -14.33
N LEU A 21 32.38 -26.19 -15.26
CA LEU A 21 31.88 -24.83 -15.09
C LEU A 21 31.03 -24.85 -13.82
N PHE A 22 31.64 -24.51 -12.69
CA PHE A 22 30.89 -24.02 -11.56
C PHE A 22 30.31 -22.69 -12.02
N SER A 23 29.01 -22.68 -12.30
CA SER A 23 28.26 -21.43 -12.34
C SER A 23 28.43 -20.82 -10.95
N VAL A 24 29.28 -19.80 -10.87
CA VAL A 24 29.25 -18.87 -9.74
C VAL A 24 27.91 -18.15 -9.88
N SER A 25 26.87 -18.72 -9.27
CA SER A 25 25.71 -17.92 -8.89
C SER A 25 26.27 -16.82 -8.02
N ALA A 26 26.29 -15.59 -8.52
CA ALA A 26 26.50 -14.43 -7.68
C ALA A 26 25.46 -14.52 -6.56
N LEU A 27 25.89 -14.93 -5.36
CA LEU A 27 25.12 -14.64 -4.17
C LEU A 27 25.09 -13.11 -4.11
N CYS A 28 23.96 -12.51 -4.48
CA CYS A 28 23.66 -11.17 -4.02
C CYS A 28 23.82 -11.19 -2.50
N SER A 29 24.85 -10.51 -2.01
CA SER A 29 25.28 -10.53 -0.61
C SER A 29 24.38 -9.67 0.29
N GLY A 30 23.07 -9.71 0.06
CA GLY A 30 22.06 -9.05 0.88
C GLY A 30 20.94 -10.04 1.15
N GLY A 31 20.35 -9.98 2.35
CA GLY A 31 19.15 -10.76 2.67
C GLY A 31 17.96 -10.41 1.75
N PRO A 32 16.80 -11.06 1.95
CA PRO A 32 15.63 -10.80 1.13
C PRO A 32 15.23 -9.32 1.09
N VAL A 33 14.73 -8.85 -0.06
CA VAL A 33 14.36 -7.44 -0.28
C VAL A 33 12.93 -7.35 -0.79
N ILE A 34 12.10 -6.52 -0.16
CA ILE A 34 10.74 -6.23 -0.59
C ILE A 34 10.74 -4.98 -1.48
N LYS A 35 10.24 -5.12 -2.71
CA LYS A 35 10.00 -4.02 -3.65
C LYS A 35 8.50 -3.76 -3.76
N VAL A 36 8.12 -2.50 -3.65
CA VAL A 36 6.74 -2.03 -3.78
C VAL A 36 6.72 -0.86 -4.76
N GLU A 37 5.96 -0.98 -5.84
CA GLU A 37 5.97 -0.01 -6.93
C GLU A 37 4.54 0.29 -7.44
N PRO A 38 4.12 1.56 -7.51
CA PRO A 38 4.79 2.75 -6.97
C PRO A 38 4.77 2.81 -5.44
N ASN A 39 5.80 3.42 -4.84
CA ASN A 39 5.84 3.74 -3.41
C ASN A 39 6.57 5.09 -3.20
N PRO A 40 5.87 6.18 -2.81
CA PRO A 40 4.46 6.23 -2.45
C PRO A 40 3.53 5.99 -3.65
N GLY A 41 2.36 5.38 -3.39
CA GLY A 41 1.31 5.16 -4.39
C GLY A 41 -0.02 5.77 -3.94
N ILE A 42 -0.86 6.24 -4.88
CA ILE A 42 -2.20 6.76 -4.54
C ILE A 42 -3.07 5.63 -3.98
N ALA A 43 -3.82 5.89 -2.91
CA ALA A 43 -4.52 4.90 -2.12
C ALA A 43 -5.55 4.07 -2.91
N ASP A 44 -6.15 4.63 -3.97
CA ASP A 44 -7.11 3.96 -4.86
C ASP A 44 -6.46 3.28 -6.08
N LYS A 45 -5.14 3.32 -6.24
CA LYS A 45 -4.40 2.69 -7.35
C LYS A 45 -3.68 1.42 -6.92
N LYS A 46 -3.50 0.46 -7.83
CA LYS A 46 -2.76 -0.76 -7.54
C LYS A 46 -1.28 -0.47 -7.26
N VAL A 47 -0.64 -1.34 -6.47
CA VAL A 47 0.82 -1.44 -6.33
C VAL A 47 1.24 -2.87 -6.63
N ARG A 48 2.41 -3.02 -7.25
CA ARG A 48 3.07 -4.30 -7.41
C ARG A 48 3.97 -4.55 -6.20
N ILE A 49 3.85 -5.74 -5.62
CA ILE A 49 4.69 -6.18 -4.50
C ILE A 49 5.50 -7.39 -4.98
N CYS A 50 6.82 -7.31 -4.82
CA CYS A 50 7.75 -8.36 -5.21
C CYS A 50 8.79 -8.55 -4.09
N VAL A 51 9.11 -9.80 -3.75
CA VAL A 51 10.17 -10.11 -2.78
C VAL A 51 11.27 -10.88 -3.49
N GLU A 52 12.49 -10.34 -3.48
CA GLU A 52 13.66 -10.94 -4.12
C GLU A 52 14.61 -11.52 -3.08
N GLY A 53 15.42 -12.50 -3.48
CA GLY A 53 16.46 -13.10 -2.62
C GLY A 53 15.92 -14.07 -1.58
N LEU A 54 14.71 -14.61 -1.78
CA LEU A 54 14.16 -15.64 -0.91
C LEU A 54 14.77 -17.02 -1.21
N PRO A 55 14.92 -17.90 -0.20
CA PRO A 55 15.32 -19.29 -0.44
C PRO A 55 14.33 -19.99 -1.38
N ALA A 56 14.82 -20.50 -2.51
CA ALA A 56 13.99 -21.18 -3.51
C ALA A 56 13.24 -22.37 -2.92
N ALA A 57 11.98 -22.56 -3.34
CA ALA A 57 11.12 -23.65 -2.85
C ALA A 57 11.06 -23.73 -1.31
N SER A 58 11.03 -22.58 -0.65
CA SER A 58 10.69 -22.45 0.77
C SER A 58 9.27 -21.91 0.92
N ASP A 59 8.73 -22.00 2.13
CA ASP A 59 7.46 -21.38 2.47
C ASP A 59 7.73 -20.08 3.23
N VAL A 60 7.00 -19.02 2.89
CA VAL A 60 7.10 -17.72 3.53
C VAL A 60 5.72 -17.16 3.82
N THR A 61 5.63 -16.32 4.85
CA THR A 61 4.42 -15.57 5.15
C THR A 61 4.69 -14.08 4.99
N LEU A 62 3.86 -13.41 4.20
CA LEU A 62 3.80 -11.95 4.16
C LEU A 62 2.74 -11.48 5.14
N HIS A 63 3.09 -10.50 5.99
CA HIS A 63 2.20 -9.90 6.99
C HIS A 63 2.18 -8.39 6.80
N ALA A 64 0.99 -7.81 6.60
CA ALA A 64 0.79 -6.38 6.45
C ALA A 64 0.01 -5.82 7.63
N ARG A 65 0.44 -4.68 8.18
CA ARG A 65 -0.20 -4.04 9.33
C ARG A 65 -0.22 -2.51 9.23
N THR A 66 -1.35 -1.90 9.58
CA THR A 66 -1.52 -0.45 9.73
C THR A 66 -2.09 -0.14 11.11
N GLN A 67 -1.52 0.85 11.82
CA GLN A 67 -2.01 1.27 13.13
C GLN A 67 -3.15 2.29 12.97
N VAL A 68 -4.18 2.22 13.82
CA VAL A 68 -5.33 3.16 13.82
C VAL A 68 -5.38 4.02 15.07
N THR A 69 -5.26 3.39 16.24
CA THR A 69 -5.10 4.03 17.57
C THR A 69 -4.02 3.28 18.33
N GLU A 70 -3.69 3.63 19.58
CA GLU A 70 -2.76 2.82 20.38
C GLU A 70 -3.25 1.37 20.58
N LYS A 71 -4.58 1.17 20.62
CA LYS A 71 -5.20 -0.13 20.92
C LYS A 71 -5.69 -0.88 19.68
N CYS A 72 -5.97 -0.16 18.58
CA CYS A 72 -6.55 -0.74 17.37
C CYS A 72 -5.58 -0.67 16.20
N PHE A 73 -5.40 -1.79 15.53
CA PHE A 73 -4.68 -1.90 14.26
C PHE A 73 -5.46 -2.79 13.30
N TYR A 74 -5.11 -2.71 12.03
CA TYR A 74 -5.63 -3.59 10.99
C TYR A 74 -4.47 -4.40 10.43
N GLU A 75 -4.68 -5.70 10.24
CA GLU A 75 -3.65 -6.60 9.71
C GLU A 75 -4.20 -7.64 8.74
N SER A 76 -3.34 -8.12 7.86
CA SER A 76 -3.58 -9.24 6.96
C SER A 76 -2.33 -10.09 6.84
N PHE A 77 -2.50 -11.35 6.46
CA PHE A 77 -1.36 -12.20 6.12
C PHE A 77 -1.69 -13.16 4.98
N ALA A 78 -0.66 -13.59 4.27
CA ALA A 78 -0.75 -14.57 3.20
C ALA A 78 0.52 -15.42 3.14
N GLN A 79 0.32 -16.74 3.03
CA GLN A 79 1.38 -17.72 2.91
C GLN A 79 1.63 -18.06 1.45
N TYR A 80 2.90 -18.17 1.06
CA TYR A 80 3.32 -18.45 -0.29
C TYR A 80 4.41 -19.52 -0.34
N ARG A 81 4.39 -20.30 -1.43
CA ARG A 81 5.52 -21.10 -1.86
C ARG A 81 6.44 -20.24 -2.72
N VAL A 82 7.69 -20.10 -2.33
CA VAL A 82 8.69 -19.32 -3.09
C VAL A 82 9.05 -20.06 -4.39
N PRO A 83 8.96 -19.40 -5.56
CA PRO A 83 9.37 -20.01 -6.83
C PRO A 83 10.85 -20.41 -6.83
N THR A 84 11.24 -21.28 -7.76
CA THR A 84 12.64 -21.72 -7.90
C THR A 84 13.61 -20.59 -8.25
N SER A 85 13.09 -19.46 -8.76
CA SER A 85 13.85 -18.23 -9.01
C SER A 85 14.27 -17.51 -7.73
N GLY A 86 13.67 -17.80 -6.57
CA GLY A 86 13.85 -17.02 -5.35
C GLY A 86 13.18 -15.64 -5.38
N ILE A 87 12.29 -15.40 -6.36
CA ILE A 87 11.54 -14.16 -6.55
C ILE A 87 10.05 -14.45 -6.40
N LEU A 88 9.42 -13.90 -5.37
CA LEU A 88 7.99 -13.98 -5.12
C LEU A 88 7.31 -12.72 -5.68
N ASP A 89 6.55 -12.85 -6.77
CA ASP A 89 5.80 -11.77 -7.42
C ASP A 89 4.30 -11.95 -7.18
N LEU A 90 3.69 -11.04 -6.42
CA LEU A 90 2.29 -11.19 -5.98
C LEU A 90 1.28 -11.07 -7.12
N GLU A 91 1.72 -10.63 -8.31
CA GLU A 91 0.92 -10.65 -9.52
C GLU A 91 0.81 -12.02 -10.18
N LYS A 92 1.68 -12.96 -9.80
CA LYS A 92 1.82 -14.27 -10.43
C LYS A 92 1.59 -15.41 -9.46
N GLU A 93 2.10 -15.26 -8.24
CA GLU A 93 2.10 -16.34 -7.26
C GLU A 93 0.82 -16.33 -6.42
N ALA A 94 0.22 -17.51 -6.27
CA ALA A 94 -1.00 -17.68 -5.51
C ALA A 94 -0.70 -17.77 -4.00
N SER A 95 -1.44 -17.02 -3.20
CA SER A 95 -1.50 -17.26 -1.75
C SER A 95 -2.15 -18.62 -1.49
N ILE A 96 -1.54 -19.43 -0.62
CA ILE A 96 -1.98 -20.79 -0.29
C ILE A 96 -2.91 -20.77 0.94
N GLU A 97 -2.63 -19.89 1.89
CA GLU A 97 -3.36 -19.76 3.15
C GLU A 97 -3.26 -18.31 3.66
N GLY A 98 -4.21 -17.88 4.48
CA GLY A 98 -4.18 -16.60 5.17
C GLY A 98 -5.52 -15.88 5.10
N THR A 99 -5.50 -14.55 5.20
CA THR A 99 -6.72 -13.74 5.09
C THR A 99 -7.29 -13.70 3.68
N TYR A 100 -6.56 -14.25 2.69
CA TYR A 100 -7.02 -14.51 1.33
C TYR A 100 -6.19 -15.61 0.66
N THR A 101 -6.74 -16.22 -0.39
CA THR A 101 -6.06 -17.25 -1.22
C THR A 101 -6.15 -16.94 -2.71
N GLY A 102 -5.29 -17.59 -3.50
CA GLY A 102 -5.19 -17.41 -4.95
C GLY A 102 -4.33 -16.21 -5.37
N VAL A 103 -4.27 -15.95 -6.68
CA VAL A 103 -3.52 -14.81 -7.24
C VAL A 103 -4.34 -13.53 -7.04
N LYS A 104 -4.04 -12.82 -5.95
CA LYS A 104 -4.70 -11.57 -5.53
C LYS A 104 -3.64 -10.52 -5.19
N PRO A 105 -3.15 -9.72 -6.16
CA PRO A 105 -1.99 -8.85 -5.97
C PRO A 105 -2.18 -7.81 -4.85
N MET A 106 -3.41 -7.33 -4.68
CA MET A 106 -3.80 -6.37 -3.65
C MET A 106 -4.38 -7.03 -2.39
N GLY A 107 -4.29 -8.36 -2.28
CA GLY A 107 -4.86 -9.16 -1.19
C GLY A 107 -4.54 -8.61 0.17
N LEU A 108 -3.24 -8.43 0.45
CA LEU A 108 -2.75 -7.89 1.72
C LEU A 108 -3.35 -6.52 2.09
N LEU A 109 -3.83 -5.72 1.13
CA LEU A 109 -4.40 -4.41 1.43
C LEU A 109 -5.91 -4.46 1.70
N TRP A 110 -6.68 -5.23 0.92
CA TRP A 110 -8.15 -5.25 1.09
C TRP A 110 -8.64 -6.26 2.13
N SER A 111 -7.87 -7.31 2.42
CA SER A 111 -8.25 -8.38 3.36
C SER A 111 -7.80 -8.12 4.80
N MET A 112 -7.46 -6.88 5.13
CA MET A 112 -7.10 -6.53 6.49
C MET A 112 -8.30 -6.62 7.42
N ASP A 113 -8.08 -7.20 8.60
CA ASP A 113 -9.06 -7.29 9.67
C ASP A 113 -8.64 -6.48 10.89
N GLY A 114 -9.62 -5.92 11.59
CA GLY A 114 -9.39 -5.09 12.77
C GLY A 114 -9.03 -5.95 13.98
N LYS A 115 -7.98 -5.57 14.71
CA LYS A 115 -7.50 -6.25 15.91
C LYS A 115 -7.23 -5.24 17.03
N ALA A 116 -7.52 -5.67 18.26
CA ALA A 116 -7.26 -4.96 19.49
C ALA A 116 -7.27 -5.96 20.67
N ASP A 117 -6.81 -5.54 21.85
CA ASP A 117 -6.87 -6.37 23.06
C ASP A 117 -8.31 -6.71 23.48
N ARG A 118 -9.24 -5.78 23.21
CA ARG A 118 -10.68 -5.95 23.42
C ARG A 118 -11.42 -5.65 22.14
N GLU A 119 -12.43 -6.45 21.82
CA GLU A 119 -13.23 -6.29 20.60
C GLU A 119 -13.88 -4.90 20.50
N GLU A 120 -14.32 -4.34 21.62
CA GLU A 120 -14.92 -3.00 21.70
C GLU A 120 -13.94 -1.85 21.42
N ASP A 121 -12.62 -2.10 21.49
CA ASP A 121 -11.59 -1.12 21.12
C ASP A 121 -11.35 -1.09 19.59
N ILE A 122 -11.92 -2.05 18.83
CA ILE A 122 -11.81 -2.09 17.36
C ILE A 122 -12.68 -0.98 16.77
N ILE A 123 -12.02 0.03 16.20
CA ILE A 123 -12.70 1.11 15.48
C ILE A 123 -12.46 1.01 13.98
N ARG A 124 -13.40 1.52 13.19
CA ARG A 124 -13.30 1.52 11.73
C ARG A 124 -12.02 2.25 11.28
N LEU A 125 -11.25 1.60 10.41
CA LEU A 125 -10.12 2.22 9.71
C LEU A 125 -10.60 3.39 8.85
N ILE A 126 -10.21 4.61 9.25
CA ILE A 126 -10.50 5.85 8.52
C ILE A 126 -9.20 6.66 8.49
N HIS A 127 -8.73 6.99 7.29
CA HIS A 127 -7.59 7.90 7.13
C HIS A 127 -8.07 9.34 7.30
N ARG A 128 -7.78 9.94 8.45
CA ARG A 128 -8.34 11.25 8.84
C ARG A 128 -7.56 12.42 8.25
N ASP A 129 -6.24 12.40 8.39
CA ASP A 129 -5.37 13.44 7.85
C ASP A 129 -4.91 13.06 6.44
N VAL A 130 -5.62 13.56 5.43
CA VAL A 130 -5.34 13.25 4.02
C VAL A 130 -4.03 13.85 3.52
N THR A 131 -3.43 14.80 4.26
CA THR A 131 -2.18 15.47 3.87
C THR A 131 -0.95 14.61 4.16
N THR A 132 -1.09 13.58 4.99
CA THR A 132 -0.06 12.59 5.27
C THR A 132 -0.41 11.23 4.64
N PRO A 133 0.58 10.41 4.26
CA PRO A 133 0.31 9.05 3.78
C PRO A 133 -0.27 8.17 4.88
N GLN A 134 -1.09 7.18 4.51
CA GLN A 134 -1.30 6.01 5.34
C GLN A 134 -0.08 5.10 5.22
N TYR A 135 0.47 4.65 6.36
CA TYR A 135 1.63 3.78 6.42
C TYR A 135 1.20 2.34 6.73
N ILE A 136 1.63 1.40 5.89
CA ILE A 136 1.36 -0.03 6.05
C ILE A 136 2.72 -0.74 6.13
N ASN A 137 3.03 -1.29 7.29
CA ASN A 137 4.24 -2.09 7.47
C ASN A 137 4.02 -3.47 6.86
N LEU A 138 4.93 -3.87 5.97
CA LEU A 138 4.92 -5.17 5.32
C LEU A 138 6.18 -5.93 5.74
N LYS A 139 5.97 -7.11 6.33
CA LYS A 139 7.03 -8.00 6.81
C LYS A 139 6.97 -9.35 6.11
N VAL A 140 8.12 -9.97 5.94
CA VAL A 140 8.26 -11.35 5.44
C VAL A 140 8.85 -12.20 6.55
N HIS A 141 8.23 -13.34 6.80
CA HIS A 141 8.67 -14.34 7.78
C HIS A 141 8.91 -15.68 7.10
N THR A 142 9.84 -16.48 7.63
CA THR A 142 10.05 -17.87 7.20
C THR A 142 8.97 -18.79 7.75
N GLY A 143 8.41 -19.65 6.89
CA GLY A 143 7.40 -20.62 7.27
C GLY A 143 6.00 -20.04 7.51
N PRO A 144 5.04 -20.89 7.88
CA PRO A 144 3.68 -20.48 8.22
C PRO A 144 3.64 -19.73 9.56
N ILE A 145 2.82 -18.67 9.65
CA ILE A 145 2.54 -17.98 10.92
C ILE A 145 1.26 -18.55 11.53
N ASN A 146 1.37 -19.23 12.66
CA ASN A 146 0.24 -19.70 13.45
C ASN A 146 -0.25 -18.63 14.44
N GLY A 147 -0.67 -17.47 13.95
CA GLY A 147 -1.28 -16.42 14.77
C GLY A 147 -0.40 -15.79 15.87
N VAL A 148 0.92 -15.97 15.82
CA VAL A 148 1.87 -15.36 16.76
C VAL A 148 2.72 -14.31 16.05
N THR A 149 2.83 -13.14 16.66
CA THR A 149 3.77 -12.08 16.27
C THR A 149 5.20 -12.61 16.37
N HIS A 150 5.85 -12.88 15.23
CA HIS A 150 7.28 -13.17 15.19
C HIS A 150 8.07 -11.86 15.10
N ASN A 151 9.02 -11.66 16.01
CA ASN A 151 10.02 -10.59 15.88
C ASN A 151 11.07 -10.87 14.79
N ASP A 152 11.07 -12.08 14.23
CA ASP A 152 12.08 -12.56 13.28
C ASP A 152 11.63 -12.34 11.83
N ALA A 153 11.41 -11.08 11.44
CA ALA A 153 11.20 -10.75 10.04
C ALA A 153 12.52 -10.89 9.27
N ILE A 154 12.51 -11.60 8.15
CA ILE A 154 13.67 -11.73 7.25
C ILE A 154 13.78 -10.59 6.24
N ALA A 155 12.70 -9.81 6.08
CA ALA A 155 12.68 -8.54 5.38
C ALA A 155 11.49 -7.70 5.85
N GLU A 156 11.61 -6.39 5.78
CA GLU A 156 10.52 -5.46 6.05
C GLU A 156 10.59 -4.21 5.17
N THR A 157 9.44 -3.59 4.92
CA THR A 157 9.32 -2.30 4.26
C THR A 157 8.03 -1.60 4.69
N THR A 158 7.87 -0.33 4.33
CA THR A 158 6.64 0.43 4.57
C THR A 158 6.03 0.84 3.23
N ILE A 159 4.78 0.43 2.99
CA ILE A 159 3.96 0.90 1.88
C ILE A 159 3.32 2.22 2.30
N GLN A 160 3.51 3.26 1.48
CA GLN A 160 2.92 4.58 1.68
C GLN A 160 1.75 4.79 0.71
N ARG A 161 0.56 5.07 1.25
CA ARG A 161 -0.67 5.28 0.48
C ARG A 161 -1.14 6.72 0.59
N LEU A 162 -1.06 7.47 -0.51
CA LEU A 162 -1.46 8.87 -0.57
C LEU A 162 -2.96 9.00 -0.81
N PHE A 163 -3.65 9.76 0.05
CA PHE A 163 -5.05 10.13 -0.16
C PHE A 163 -5.20 11.48 -0.86
N MET A 164 -4.27 12.42 -0.60
CA MET A 164 -4.10 13.65 -1.35
C MET A 164 -2.88 13.50 -2.28
N GLY A 165 -3.12 13.45 -3.59
CA GLY A 165 -2.07 13.31 -4.59
C GLY A 165 -1.21 14.56 -4.74
N PRO A 166 -0.02 14.43 -5.35
CA PRO A 166 0.87 15.57 -5.59
C PRO A 166 0.18 16.71 -6.35
N GLY A 167 0.30 17.94 -5.84
CA GLY A 167 -0.25 19.15 -6.47
C GLY A 167 -1.75 19.37 -6.28
N VAL A 168 -2.47 18.44 -5.63
CA VAL A 168 -3.84 18.72 -5.14
C VAL A 168 -3.76 19.85 -4.12
N ARG A 169 -4.73 20.76 -4.14
CA ARG A 169 -4.84 21.87 -3.19
C ARG A 169 -6.04 21.64 -2.26
N ARG A 170 -5.91 21.97 -0.98
CA ARG A 170 -6.93 21.80 0.07
C ARG A 170 -7.29 23.17 0.65
N PHE A 171 -8.58 23.47 0.74
CA PHE A 171 -9.11 24.72 1.29
C PHE A 171 -10.25 24.43 2.25
N ASP A 172 -10.16 24.96 3.48
CA ASP A 172 -11.30 24.94 4.40
C ASP A 172 -12.33 26.00 3.96
N VAL A 173 -13.60 25.62 3.90
CA VAL A 173 -14.71 26.47 3.46
C VAL A 173 -15.65 26.71 4.64
N ARG A 174 -15.80 27.98 5.04
CA ARG A 174 -16.69 28.44 6.13
C ARG A 174 -17.61 29.59 5.71
N GLU A 175 -17.97 29.60 4.43
CA GLU A 175 -18.76 30.67 3.81
C GLU A 175 -20.25 30.36 3.87
N ASN A 176 -21.08 31.37 4.13
CA ASN A 176 -22.55 31.25 4.13
C ASN A 176 -23.07 30.10 5.02
N GLY A 177 -22.39 29.85 6.15
CA GLY A 177 -22.74 28.79 7.09
C GLY A 177 -22.29 27.38 6.68
N LEU A 178 -21.67 27.19 5.51
CA LEU A 178 -21.12 25.90 5.10
C LEU A 178 -19.99 25.47 6.03
N VAL A 179 -19.90 24.17 6.30
CA VAL A 179 -18.75 23.53 6.92
C VAL A 179 -18.24 22.47 5.96
N ALA A 180 -17.23 22.81 5.18
CA ALA A 180 -16.71 21.95 4.12
C ALA A 180 -15.19 22.08 3.94
N THR A 181 -14.63 21.16 3.17
CA THR A 181 -13.26 21.22 2.67
C THR A 181 -13.29 21.03 1.15
N LEU A 182 -12.80 22.03 0.41
CA LEU A 182 -12.67 21.97 -1.04
C LEU A 182 -11.28 21.43 -1.41
N PHE A 183 -11.25 20.45 -2.30
CA PHE A 183 -10.05 19.93 -2.92
C PHE A 183 -10.05 20.23 -4.42
N LEU A 184 -8.97 20.83 -4.91
CA LEU A 184 -8.80 21.14 -6.33
C LEU A 184 -7.64 20.33 -6.92
N PRO A 185 -7.82 19.72 -8.11
CA PRO A 185 -6.72 19.09 -8.84
C PRO A 185 -5.61 20.10 -9.18
N PRO A 186 -4.38 19.61 -9.47
CA PRO A 186 -3.35 20.45 -10.06
C PRO A 186 -3.77 20.98 -11.44
N GLY A 187 -3.32 22.19 -11.79
CA GLY A 187 -3.61 22.85 -13.05
C GLY A 187 -4.63 23.99 -12.93
N ASN A 188 -5.01 24.55 -14.09
CA ASN A 188 -5.80 25.78 -14.18
C ASN A 188 -7.32 25.55 -14.29
N GLY A 189 -7.77 24.30 -14.37
CA GLY A 189 -9.19 23.97 -14.56
C GLY A 189 -9.76 24.44 -15.92
N PRO A 190 -11.10 24.56 -16.05
CA PRO A 190 -12.09 24.13 -15.06
C PRO A 190 -12.10 22.61 -14.88
N PHE A 191 -12.60 22.14 -13.74
CA PHE A 191 -12.69 20.73 -13.39
C PHE A 191 -14.15 20.34 -13.17
N PRO A 192 -14.56 19.10 -13.52
CA PRO A 192 -15.86 18.62 -13.12
C PRO A 192 -16.01 18.65 -11.58
N GLY A 193 -17.08 19.30 -11.10
CA GLY A 193 -17.38 19.45 -9.69
C GLY A 193 -18.11 18.24 -9.09
N VAL A 194 -17.76 17.85 -7.87
CA VAL A 194 -18.44 16.82 -7.08
C VAL A 194 -18.54 17.22 -5.62
N ILE A 195 -19.70 16.97 -4.99
CA ILE A 195 -19.88 17.10 -3.55
C ILE A 195 -19.87 15.69 -2.94
N THR A 196 -19.02 15.46 -1.94
CA THR A 196 -19.01 14.20 -1.20
C THR A 196 -19.70 14.35 0.14
N LEU A 197 -20.68 13.47 0.38
CA LEU A 197 -21.40 13.33 1.64
C LEU A 197 -21.09 11.96 2.24
N PHE A 198 -20.88 11.93 3.56
CA PHE A 198 -20.79 10.70 4.34
C PHE A 198 -22.03 10.56 5.19
N GLY A 199 -22.58 9.36 5.32
CA GLY A 199 -23.79 9.09 6.09
C GLY A 199 -23.58 9.27 7.60
N GLY A 200 -23.45 8.17 8.34
CA GLY A 200 -23.29 8.19 9.81
C GLY A 200 -21.93 8.68 10.34
N TYR A 201 -21.22 9.54 9.61
CA TYR A 201 -19.96 10.13 10.06
C TYR A 201 -20.16 11.60 10.47
N PRO A 202 -19.98 11.97 11.75
CA PRO A 202 -20.09 13.36 12.18
C PRO A 202 -18.89 14.18 11.67
N GLY A 203 -19.15 15.41 11.25
CA GLY A 203 -18.13 16.30 10.70
C GLY A 203 -17.66 15.92 9.29
N ILE A 204 -16.41 16.29 8.96
CA ILE A 204 -15.86 16.11 7.61
C ILE A 204 -14.96 14.87 7.59
N ALA A 205 -15.25 13.93 6.68
CA ALA A 205 -14.33 12.87 6.28
C ALA A 205 -13.74 13.20 4.90
N GLU A 206 -12.47 13.62 4.87
CA GLU A 206 -11.89 14.24 3.67
C GLU A 206 -11.40 13.24 2.62
N PHE A 207 -11.12 12.00 3.01
CA PHE A 207 -10.39 11.03 2.19
C PHE A 207 -11.01 10.76 0.82
N LYS A 208 -12.35 10.82 0.69
CA LYS A 208 -13.02 10.63 -0.60
C LYS A 208 -12.88 11.85 -1.50
N ALA A 209 -13.03 13.06 -0.96
CA ALA A 209 -12.87 14.30 -1.71
C ALA A 209 -11.42 14.47 -2.18
N ALA A 210 -10.45 14.19 -1.31
CA ALA A 210 -9.03 14.24 -1.66
C ALA A 210 -8.66 13.26 -2.79
N LEU A 211 -9.18 12.03 -2.76
CA LEU A 211 -8.96 11.05 -3.82
C LEU A 211 -9.66 11.44 -5.13
N LEU A 212 -10.87 12.01 -5.08
CA LEU A 212 -11.54 12.51 -6.27
C LEU A 212 -10.77 13.66 -6.92
N ALA A 213 -10.21 14.58 -6.13
CA ALA A 213 -9.34 15.64 -6.64
C ALA A 213 -8.02 15.13 -7.21
N THR A 214 -7.45 14.08 -6.61
CA THR A 214 -6.31 13.36 -7.19
C THR A 214 -6.64 12.75 -8.56
N ASN A 215 -7.91 12.45 -8.81
CA ASN A 215 -8.42 11.89 -10.06
C ASN A 215 -9.07 12.94 -10.98
N GLY A 216 -8.85 14.24 -10.74
CA GLY A 216 -9.22 15.30 -11.68
C GLY A 216 -10.58 15.99 -11.44
N PHE A 217 -11.20 15.80 -10.28
CA PHE A 217 -12.45 16.47 -9.92
C PHE A 217 -12.24 17.60 -8.90
N ALA A 218 -12.90 18.74 -9.06
CA ALA A 218 -13.03 19.68 -7.94
C ALA A 218 -14.00 19.08 -6.93
N ALA A 219 -13.52 18.69 -5.75
CA ALA A 219 -14.28 17.88 -4.81
C ALA A 219 -14.52 18.62 -3.48
N LEU A 220 -15.79 18.86 -3.16
CA LEU A 220 -16.20 19.48 -1.90
C LEU A 220 -16.64 18.41 -0.90
N GLY A 221 -15.82 18.18 0.13
CA GLY A 221 -16.19 17.38 1.29
C GLY A 221 -17.10 18.18 2.21
N LEU A 222 -18.40 17.85 2.27
CA LEU A 222 -19.39 18.63 3.01
C LEU A 222 -19.78 17.91 4.31
N ALA A 223 -19.62 18.57 5.45
CA ALA A 223 -20.29 18.18 6.70
C ALA A 223 -21.70 18.75 6.72
N TYR A 224 -22.60 18.06 7.41
CA TYR A 224 -23.98 18.53 7.63
C TYR A 224 -24.52 18.24 9.04
N TYR A 225 -23.71 17.61 9.91
CA TYR A 225 -24.02 17.43 11.32
C TYR A 225 -22.75 17.11 12.13
N GLY A 226 -22.84 17.22 13.47
CA GLY A 226 -21.85 16.70 14.41
C GLY A 226 -20.54 17.48 14.47
N THR A 227 -20.51 18.71 13.97
CA THR A 227 -19.32 19.58 14.02
C THR A 227 -19.70 21.05 13.99
N GLU A 228 -18.85 21.89 14.59
CA GLU A 228 -18.98 23.35 14.62
C GLU A 228 -20.39 23.81 15.01
N HIS A 229 -21.01 24.70 14.23
CA HIS A 229 -22.37 25.20 14.46
C HIS A 229 -23.46 24.30 13.86
N LEU A 230 -23.11 23.18 13.21
CA LEU A 230 -24.10 22.27 12.63
C LEU A 230 -24.83 21.48 13.72
N THR A 231 -26.02 20.98 13.36
CA THR A 231 -26.83 20.18 14.29
C THR A 231 -26.01 19.01 14.88
N PRO A 232 -26.10 18.74 16.19
CA PRO A 232 -25.32 17.67 16.80
C PRO A 232 -25.86 16.27 16.45
N ASN A 233 -27.09 16.14 15.94
CA ASN A 233 -27.76 14.86 15.73
C ASN A 233 -28.20 14.65 14.28
N PHE A 234 -27.77 13.53 13.70
CA PHE A 234 -28.13 13.08 12.35
C PHE A 234 -29.64 12.86 12.15
N ALA A 235 -30.39 12.54 13.21
CA ALA A 235 -31.81 12.17 13.13
C ALA A 235 -32.78 13.38 13.02
N GLN A 236 -32.27 14.61 12.99
CA GLN A 236 -33.10 15.79 12.80
C GLN A 236 -33.42 16.02 11.33
N THR A 237 -34.51 16.73 11.05
CA THR A 237 -34.85 17.18 9.70
C THR A 237 -33.68 18.00 9.15
N LEU A 238 -33.14 17.56 8.01
CA LEU A 238 -32.07 18.26 7.32
C LEU A 238 -32.64 19.48 6.59
N ASP A 239 -31.98 20.61 6.74
CA ASP A 239 -32.29 21.82 5.99
C ASP A 239 -31.75 21.67 4.56
N MET A 240 -32.66 21.59 3.57
CA MET A 240 -32.28 21.43 2.18
C MET A 240 -31.63 22.67 1.58
N GLU A 241 -31.90 23.86 2.14
CA GLU A 241 -31.30 25.12 1.70
C GLU A 241 -29.78 25.10 1.93
N TYR A 242 -29.32 24.46 3.01
CA TYR A 242 -27.91 24.23 3.28
C TYR A 242 -27.19 23.50 2.14
N PHE A 243 -27.81 22.44 1.60
CA PHE A 243 -27.23 21.66 0.51
C PHE A 243 -27.32 22.41 -0.82
N GLU A 244 -28.40 23.17 -1.05
CA GLU A 244 -28.50 24.05 -2.22
C GLU A 244 -27.40 25.12 -2.21
N ASN A 245 -27.09 25.69 -1.04
CA ASN A 245 -26.00 26.64 -0.87
C ASN A 245 -24.63 26.00 -1.14
N ALA A 246 -24.42 24.74 -0.77
CA ALA A 246 -23.20 24.02 -1.12
C ALA A 246 -23.07 23.79 -2.64
N VAL A 247 -24.17 23.48 -3.32
CA VAL A 247 -24.20 23.37 -4.79
C VAL A 247 -23.87 24.71 -5.43
N LYS A 248 -24.52 25.80 -4.99
CA LYS A 248 -24.26 27.17 -5.49
C LYS A 248 -22.81 27.60 -5.26
N PHE A 249 -22.24 27.29 -4.10
CA PHE A 249 -20.83 27.56 -3.79
C PHE A 249 -19.91 26.84 -4.78
N LEU A 250 -20.14 25.55 -5.02
CA LEU A 250 -19.27 24.78 -5.90
C LEU A 250 -19.40 25.21 -7.37
N THR A 251 -20.61 25.48 -7.85
CA THR A 251 -20.86 25.84 -9.26
C THR A 251 -20.53 27.30 -9.59
N SER A 252 -20.32 28.17 -8.59
CA SER A 252 -19.84 29.54 -8.79
C SER A 252 -18.33 29.68 -8.71
N HIS A 253 -17.61 28.63 -8.29
CA HIS A 253 -16.16 28.64 -8.12
C HIS A 253 -15.47 28.64 -9.50
N GLU A 254 -14.53 29.56 -9.74
CA GLU A 254 -13.88 29.76 -11.06
C GLU A 254 -13.22 28.50 -11.67
N SER A 255 -12.82 27.56 -10.81
CA SER A 255 -12.19 26.29 -11.19
C SER A 255 -13.19 25.17 -11.51
N VAL A 256 -14.50 25.42 -11.50
CA VAL A 256 -15.58 24.45 -11.75
C VAL A 256 -16.47 24.95 -12.87
#